data_AF-A0A921GEK4-F1
#
_entry.id   AF-A0A921GEK4-F1
#
_cell.length_a   1.000
_cell.length_b   1.000
_cell.length_c   1.000
_cell.angle_alpha   90.00
_cell.angle_beta   90.00
_cell.angle_gamma   90.00
#
_symmetry.space_group_name_H-M   'P 1'
#
loop_
_entity.id
_entity.type
_entity.pdbx_description
1 polymer ?
#
loop_
_entity_poly.entity_id
_entity_poly.type
_entity_poly.pdbx_seq_one_letter_code
_entity_poly.pdbx_strand_id
1 'polypeptide(L)'
;MAQLFDIRKVTVGPRNLEAVVALAPSAPVMTSDDIEATAHVFDLLPGLVDHICLGDSSERFTEVAGNTELAHLLEHVTVELLAQTDIAGDISSGRTTQLDDRLYQITLACSDDVLVAGALSSAVWILQWAFSGAGEPRPDVPATVEGLVALVKSLDEKDGGSPEPNPPTERGIESEPESAADGDSGLATAESFQEPVPEPVPAWPEKEPVELAAESEPAPEGPGETTVMRPISEPMPSDAAPKAEPEPQPVVEEGPEPIEDEGPLPEAPEPYEDPAPSPEPGEVAEEPEPE
;
A
#
# COMPACT_ATOMS: atom_id res chain seq x y z
N MET A 1 -22.18 -5.57 12.84
CA MET A 1 -21.56 -4.35 12.31
C MET A 1 -21.46 -4.49 10.81
N ALA A 2 -21.62 -3.40 10.06
CA ALA A 2 -21.42 -3.43 8.61
C ALA A 2 -19.92 -3.61 8.31
N GLN A 3 -19.60 -4.36 7.26
CA GLN A 3 -18.21 -4.59 6.86
C GLN A 3 -17.62 -3.28 6.31
N LEU A 4 -16.42 -2.89 6.76
CA LEU A 4 -15.76 -1.63 6.41
C LEU A 4 -15.48 -1.52 4.90
N PHE A 5 -14.97 -2.62 4.33
CA PHE A 5 -14.71 -2.79 2.90
C PHE A 5 -15.53 -3.95 2.34
N ASP A 6 -16.10 -3.76 1.16
CA ASP A 6 -16.70 -4.80 0.33
C ASP A 6 -15.83 -5.03 -0.92
N ILE A 7 -15.24 -6.23 -1.03
CA ILE A 7 -14.43 -6.61 -2.20
C ILE A 7 -15.37 -7.03 -3.32
N ARG A 8 -15.55 -6.15 -4.32
CA ARG A 8 -16.52 -6.30 -5.41
C ARG A 8 -16.03 -7.24 -6.50
N LYS A 9 -14.72 -7.23 -6.76
CA LYS A 9 -14.07 -8.02 -7.81
C LYS A 9 -12.62 -8.25 -7.43
N VAL A 10 -12.14 -9.47 -7.69
CA VAL A 10 -10.71 -9.80 -7.67
C VAL A 10 -10.34 -10.33 -9.06
N THR A 11 -9.26 -9.79 -9.63
CA THR A 11 -8.64 -10.28 -10.86
C THR A 11 -7.22 -10.73 -10.49
N VAL A 12 -6.89 -11.96 -10.82
CA VAL A 12 -5.55 -12.52 -10.61
C VAL A 12 -4.80 -12.45 -11.94
N GLY A 13 -3.72 -11.68 -11.96
CA GLY A 13 -2.82 -11.53 -13.09
C GLY A 13 -1.51 -12.29 -12.89
N PRO A 14 -0.64 -12.39 -13.90
CA PRO A 14 0.59 -13.18 -13.82
C PRO A 14 1.63 -12.69 -12.81
N ARG A 15 1.51 -11.43 -12.36
CA ARG A 15 2.48 -10.75 -11.48
C ARG A 15 1.80 -9.90 -10.40
N ASN A 16 0.48 -9.80 -10.43
CA ASN A 16 -0.26 -8.91 -9.58
C ASN A 16 -1.69 -9.40 -9.33
N LEU A 17 -2.23 -9.01 -8.19
CA LEU A 17 -3.65 -9.13 -7.88
C LEU A 17 -4.28 -7.74 -7.97
N GLU A 18 -5.42 -7.64 -8.64
CA GLU A 18 -6.23 -6.42 -8.67
C GLU A 18 -7.55 -6.66 -7.92
N ALA A 19 -7.82 -5.83 -6.91
CA ALA A 19 -9.04 -5.86 -6.14
C ALA A 19 -9.82 -4.55 -6.34
N VAL A 20 -11.07 -4.64 -6.75
CA VAL A 20 -12.01 -3.51 -6.70
C VAL A 20 -12.72 -3.55 -5.35
N VAL A 21 -12.51 -2.53 -4.53
CA VAL A 21 -13.01 -2.42 -3.16
C VAL A 21 -13.95 -1.23 -3.03
N ALA A 22 -15.08 -1.44 -2.36
CA ALA A 22 -16.03 -0.38 -2.01
C ALA A 22 -16.02 -0.14 -0.50
N LEU A 23 -15.98 1.12 -0.08
CA LEU A 23 -16.17 1.48 1.32
C LEU A 23 -17.65 1.44 1.69
N ALA A 24 -17.96 0.95 2.89
CA ALA A 24 -19.33 1.01 3.39
C ALA A 24 -19.82 2.46 3.50
N PRO A 25 -21.15 2.72 3.38
CA PRO A 25 -21.70 4.07 3.48
C PRO A 25 -21.40 4.77 4.81
N SER A 26 -21.26 4.00 5.89
CA SER A 26 -20.91 4.49 7.23
C SER A 26 -19.42 4.49 7.52
N ALA A 27 -18.58 3.98 6.59
CA ALA A 27 -17.15 3.96 6.78
C ALA A 27 -16.57 5.39 6.59
N PRO A 28 -15.53 5.75 7.37
CA PRO A 28 -14.66 6.86 7.05
C PRO A 28 -14.13 6.76 5.62
N VAL A 29 -13.95 7.89 4.94
CA VAL A 29 -13.32 7.92 3.60
C VAL A 29 -11.83 8.19 3.73
N MET A 30 -11.47 9.09 4.65
CA MET A 30 -10.10 9.48 4.94
C MET A 30 -9.65 8.93 6.28
N THR A 31 -8.35 8.71 6.45
CA THR A 31 -7.74 8.37 7.75
C THR A 31 -7.92 9.48 8.79
N SER A 32 -8.03 10.74 8.34
CA SER A 32 -8.26 11.91 9.20
C SER A 32 -9.67 11.97 9.81
N ASP A 33 -10.64 11.23 9.24
CA ASP A 33 -12.01 11.15 9.75
C ASP A 33 -12.08 10.37 11.09
N ASP A 34 -11.10 9.50 11.36
CA ASP A 34 -10.95 8.76 12.62
C ASP A 34 -9.45 8.55 12.95
N ILE A 35 -8.88 9.54 13.64
CA ILE A 35 -7.46 9.57 14.01
C ILE A 35 -7.12 8.49 15.05
N GLU A 36 -8.06 8.17 15.95
CA GLU A 36 -7.85 7.14 16.98
C GLU A 36 -7.78 5.75 16.32
N ALA A 37 -8.70 5.44 15.41
CA ALA A 37 -8.64 4.20 14.64
C ALA A 37 -7.37 4.10 13.79
N THR A 38 -6.96 5.19 13.14
CA THR A 38 -5.70 5.23 12.38
C THR A 38 -4.50 4.95 13.28
N ALA A 39 -4.45 5.53 14.48
CA ALA A 39 -3.38 5.28 15.45
C ALA A 39 -3.32 3.81 15.89
N HIS A 40 -4.46 3.14 16.07
CA HIS A 40 -4.49 1.71 16.38
C HIS A 40 -3.88 0.84 15.27
N VAL A 41 -3.98 1.25 14.01
CA VAL A 41 -3.34 0.55 12.89
C VAL A 41 -1.82 0.65 13.00
N PHE A 42 -1.28 1.86 13.25
CA PHE A 42 0.17 2.06 13.44
C PHE A 42 0.72 1.37 14.69
N ASP A 43 -0.09 1.27 15.75
CA ASP A 43 0.27 0.54 16.96
C ASP A 43 0.33 -0.99 16.74
N LEU A 44 -0.46 -1.51 15.79
CA LEU A 44 -0.38 -2.92 15.37
C LEU A 44 0.72 -3.20 14.37
N LEU A 45 0.94 -2.27 13.43
CA LEU A 45 1.79 -2.43 12.27
C LEU A 45 2.83 -1.30 12.22
N PRO A 46 3.81 -1.29 13.14
CA PRO A 46 4.77 -0.20 13.23
C PRO A 46 5.65 -0.08 11.98
N GLY A 47 5.85 -1.15 11.20
CA GLY A 47 6.63 -1.13 9.95
C GLY A 47 6.06 -0.20 8.86
N LEU A 48 4.77 0.16 8.96
CA LEU A 48 4.13 1.15 8.07
C LEU A 48 4.87 2.49 8.07
N VAL A 49 5.62 2.82 9.12
CA VAL A 49 6.34 4.10 9.17
C VAL A 49 7.47 4.20 8.16
N ASP A 50 8.02 3.06 7.74
CA ASP A 50 9.15 2.99 6.82
C ASP A 50 8.72 2.79 5.36
N HIS A 51 7.41 2.67 5.12
CA HIS A 51 6.89 2.46 3.77
C HIS A 51 7.14 3.67 2.87
N ILE A 52 7.71 3.39 1.70
CA ILE A 52 7.83 4.36 0.61
C ILE A 52 6.50 4.42 -0.13
N CYS A 53 5.95 5.62 -0.27
CA CYS A 53 4.76 5.86 -1.07
C CYS A 53 5.15 6.68 -2.30
N LEU A 54 4.87 6.18 -3.50
CA LEU A 54 5.18 6.90 -4.76
C LEU A 54 3.92 7.44 -5.44
N GLY A 55 2.74 7.22 -4.84
CA GLY A 55 1.45 7.64 -5.38
C GLY A 55 1.04 9.06 -4.97
N ASP A 56 1.50 9.51 -3.80
CA ASP A 56 1.11 10.80 -3.21
C ASP A 56 2.21 11.87 -3.33
N SER A 57 1.97 13.04 -2.74
CA SER A 57 2.87 14.21 -2.78
C SER A 57 4.14 14.05 -1.94
N SER A 58 4.36 12.89 -1.33
CA SER A 58 5.43 12.60 -0.37
C SER A 58 6.17 11.30 -0.73
N GLU A 59 7.42 11.18 -0.32
CA GLU A 59 8.22 9.96 -0.55
C GLU A 59 7.91 8.86 0.48
N ARG A 60 7.49 9.21 1.69
CA ARG A 60 7.14 8.26 2.77
C ARG A 60 5.65 8.25 3.03
N PHE A 61 5.11 7.08 3.36
CA PHE A 61 3.71 6.92 3.70
C PHE A 61 3.32 7.70 4.97
N THR A 62 4.21 7.81 5.96
CA THR A 62 3.95 8.56 7.20
C THR A 62 3.58 10.02 6.99
N GLU A 63 4.05 10.61 5.90
CA GLU A 63 3.81 12.03 5.60
C GLU A 63 2.36 12.27 5.15
N VAL A 64 1.69 11.24 4.64
CA VAL A 64 0.29 11.28 4.16
C VAL A 64 -0.66 10.46 5.01
N ALA A 65 -0.16 9.54 5.82
CA ALA A 65 -0.97 8.60 6.59
C ALA A 65 -2.01 9.26 7.50
N GLY A 66 -1.75 10.47 8.00
CA GLY A 66 -2.69 11.23 8.82
C GLY A 66 -3.89 11.81 8.05
N ASN A 67 -3.84 11.85 6.72
CA ASN A 67 -4.91 12.34 5.86
C ASN A 67 -4.80 11.78 4.43
N THR A 68 -5.01 10.48 4.29
CA THR A 68 -5.06 9.76 3.01
C THR A 68 -6.33 8.90 2.93
N GLU A 69 -6.68 8.41 1.76
CA GLU A 69 -7.85 7.56 1.57
C GLU A 69 -7.71 6.26 2.37
N LEU A 70 -8.82 5.81 2.97
CA LEU A 70 -8.82 4.57 3.74
C LEU A 70 -8.47 3.35 2.86
N ALA A 71 -8.80 3.39 1.57
CA ALA A 71 -8.37 2.39 0.60
C ALA A 71 -6.85 2.40 0.35
N HIS A 72 -6.20 3.56 0.42
CA HIS A 72 -4.75 3.67 0.30
C HIS A 72 -4.06 3.12 1.56
N LEU A 73 -4.62 3.35 2.75
CA LEU A 73 -4.17 2.66 3.96
C LEU A 73 -4.31 1.13 3.84
N LEU A 74 -5.42 0.63 3.26
CA LEU A 74 -5.61 -0.81 3.02
C LEU A 74 -4.52 -1.42 2.14
N GLU A 75 -4.09 -0.70 1.10
CA GLU A 75 -2.96 -1.09 0.27
C GLU A 75 -1.68 -1.23 1.12
N HIS A 76 -1.30 -0.19 1.87
CA HIS A 76 -0.06 -0.21 2.64
C HIS A 76 -0.08 -1.27 3.76
N VAL A 77 -1.22 -1.49 4.42
CA VAL A 77 -1.39 -2.58 5.40
C VAL A 77 -1.21 -3.94 4.74
N THR A 78 -1.73 -4.12 3.52
CA THR A 78 -1.55 -5.37 2.77
C THR A 78 -0.08 -5.58 2.40
N VAL A 79 0.60 -4.53 1.92
CA VAL A 79 2.04 -4.58 1.60
C VAL A 79 2.89 -4.88 2.84
N GLU A 80 2.53 -4.34 4.01
CA GLU A 80 3.25 -4.60 5.26
C GLU A 80 3.14 -6.07 5.67
N LEU A 81 1.92 -6.64 5.59
CA LEU A 81 1.72 -8.07 5.86
C LEU A 81 2.51 -8.95 4.89
N LEU A 82 2.58 -8.57 3.61
CA LEU A 82 3.40 -9.28 2.62
C LEU A 82 4.89 -9.19 2.95
N ALA A 83 5.38 -8.00 3.29
CA ALA A 83 6.78 -7.77 3.63
C ALA A 83 7.24 -8.63 4.84
N GLN A 84 6.38 -8.78 5.85
CA GLN A 84 6.68 -9.61 7.03
C GLN A 84 6.73 -11.12 6.74
N THR A 85 6.25 -11.59 5.59
CA THR A 85 6.20 -13.04 5.29
C THR A 85 7.51 -13.62 4.80
N ASP A 86 8.46 -12.78 4.35
CA ASP A 86 9.72 -13.16 3.70
C ASP A 86 9.61 -14.05 2.45
N ILE A 87 8.39 -14.40 2.01
CA ILE A 87 8.13 -15.28 0.86
C ILE A 87 7.38 -14.58 -0.28
N ALA A 88 7.04 -13.30 -0.12
CA ALA A 88 6.32 -12.51 -1.13
C ALA A 88 7.17 -12.16 -2.38
N GLY A 89 8.48 -12.43 -2.34
CA GLY A 89 9.45 -12.10 -3.40
C GLY A 89 10.24 -10.81 -3.12
N ASP A 90 11.05 -10.38 -4.11
CA ASP A 90 12.03 -9.31 -3.92
C ASP A 90 11.43 -7.91 -3.66
N ILE A 91 10.21 -7.64 -4.14
CA ILE A 91 9.55 -6.32 -3.98
C ILE A 91 8.02 -6.50 -3.92
N SER A 92 7.44 -6.41 -2.73
CA SER A 92 5.99 -6.17 -2.59
C SER A 92 5.71 -4.68 -2.80
N SER A 93 4.85 -4.34 -3.75
CA SER A 93 4.40 -2.96 -3.98
C SER A 93 2.91 -2.92 -4.28
N GLY A 94 2.31 -1.76 -4.04
CA GLY A 94 0.90 -1.52 -4.28
C GLY A 94 0.65 -0.33 -5.19
N ARG A 95 -0.61 -0.21 -5.64
CA ARG A 95 -1.16 1.01 -6.23
C ARG A 95 -2.66 1.09 -5.96
N THR A 96 -3.10 2.23 -5.46
CA THR A 96 -4.50 2.57 -5.27
C THR A 96 -4.94 3.55 -6.35
N THR A 97 -6.10 3.33 -6.91
CA THR A 97 -6.71 4.22 -7.91
C THR A 97 -8.18 4.37 -7.59
N GLN A 98 -8.65 5.59 -7.41
CA GLN A 98 -10.07 5.85 -7.24
C GLN A 98 -10.81 5.65 -8.57
N LEU A 99 -11.86 4.82 -8.55
CA LEU A 99 -12.71 4.56 -9.71
C LEU A 99 -13.99 5.40 -9.68
N ASP A 100 -14.58 5.59 -8.50
CA ASP A 100 -15.81 6.37 -8.27
C ASP A 100 -15.86 6.84 -6.80
N ASP A 101 -16.96 7.45 -6.37
CA ASP A 101 -17.22 7.74 -4.96
C ASP A 101 -17.16 6.45 -4.13
N ARG A 102 -16.29 6.41 -3.13
CA ARG A 102 -16.08 5.28 -2.22
C ARG A 102 -15.70 3.96 -2.93
N LEU A 103 -15.30 3.99 -4.20
CA LEU A 103 -14.93 2.83 -4.99
C LEU A 103 -13.50 2.97 -5.50
N TYR A 104 -12.65 1.99 -5.17
CA TYR A 104 -11.22 2.01 -5.45
C TYR A 104 -10.78 0.71 -6.10
N GLN A 105 -9.77 0.79 -6.94
CA GLN A 105 -8.98 -0.35 -7.39
C GLN A 105 -7.64 -0.35 -6.64
N ILE A 106 -7.30 -1.49 -6.04
CA ILE A 106 -6.01 -1.74 -5.43
C ILE A 106 -5.32 -2.81 -6.25
N THR A 107 -4.13 -2.51 -6.78
CA THR A 107 -3.26 -3.44 -7.48
C THR A 107 -2.09 -3.78 -6.56
N LEU A 108 -1.85 -5.07 -6.31
CA LEU A 108 -0.79 -5.57 -5.42
C LEU A 108 0.16 -6.46 -6.21
N ALA A 109 1.45 -6.14 -6.20
CA ALA A 109 2.50 -6.95 -6.80
C ALA A 109 2.93 -8.05 -5.82
N CYS A 110 2.65 -9.30 -6.18
CA CYS A 110 3.10 -10.50 -5.49
C CYS A 110 2.96 -11.66 -6.48
N SER A 111 3.93 -12.56 -6.53
CA SER A 111 3.89 -13.72 -7.42
C SER A 111 3.04 -14.88 -6.89
N ASP A 112 2.75 -14.89 -5.59
CA ASP A 112 1.95 -15.92 -4.94
C ASP A 112 0.52 -15.42 -4.71
N ASP A 113 -0.42 -15.96 -5.48
CA ASP A 113 -1.83 -15.54 -5.51
C ASP A 113 -2.54 -15.80 -4.16
N VAL A 114 -2.17 -16.88 -3.48
CA VAL A 114 -2.79 -17.28 -2.21
C VAL A 114 -2.29 -16.36 -1.10
N LEU A 115 -1.00 -16.05 -1.11
CA LEU A 115 -0.38 -15.14 -0.18
C LEU A 115 -1.00 -13.74 -0.29
N VAL A 116 -1.08 -13.17 -1.50
CA VAL A 116 -1.63 -11.82 -1.70
C VAL A 116 -3.12 -11.72 -1.41
N ALA A 117 -3.91 -12.74 -1.77
CA ALA A 117 -5.32 -12.78 -1.41
C ALA A 117 -5.51 -12.91 0.10
N GLY A 118 -4.69 -13.74 0.76
CA GLY A 118 -4.71 -13.92 2.22
C GLY A 118 -4.28 -12.66 2.97
N ALA A 119 -3.22 -12.00 2.52
CA ALA A 119 -2.75 -10.74 3.09
C ALA A 119 -3.80 -9.62 2.94
N LEU A 120 -4.41 -9.47 1.75
CA LEU A 120 -5.47 -8.49 1.51
C LEU A 120 -6.68 -8.76 2.43
N SER A 121 -7.11 -10.02 2.53
CA SER A 121 -8.21 -10.39 3.42
C SER A 121 -7.89 -10.10 4.89
N SER A 122 -6.65 -10.33 5.31
CA SER A 122 -6.18 -10.06 6.67
C SER A 122 -6.10 -8.56 6.95
N ALA A 123 -5.62 -7.77 5.98
CA ALA A 123 -5.59 -6.32 6.03
C ALA A 123 -7.00 -5.72 6.19
N VAL A 124 -7.98 -6.20 5.41
CA VAL A 124 -9.39 -5.80 5.56
C VAL A 124 -9.89 -6.07 6.97
N TRP A 125 -9.54 -7.21 7.56
CA TRP A 125 -9.94 -7.54 8.92
C TRP A 125 -9.25 -6.67 9.98
N ILE A 126 -7.96 -6.37 9.85
CA ILE A 126 -7.23 -5.47 10.74
C ILE A 126 -7.85 -4.07 10.72
N LEU A 127 -8.11 -3.53 9.53
CA LEU A 127 -8.76 -2.23 9.40
C LEU A 127 -10.19 -2.26 9.94
N GLN A 128 -10.94 -3.34 9.70
CA GLN A 128 -12.26 -3.51 10.30
C GLN A 128 -12.19 -3.46 11.83
N TRP A 129 -11.21 -4.11 12.45
CA TRP A 129 -11.01 -4.09 13.89
C TRP A 129 -10.71 -2.67 14.39
N ALA A 130 -9.75 -1.99 13.77
CA ALA A 130 -9.34 -0.65 14.17
C ALA A 130 -10.50 0.35 14.08
N PHE A 131 -11.18 0.39 12.94
CA PHE A 131 -12.30 1.31 12.64
C PHE A 131 -13.66 0.83 13.17
N SER A 132 -13.67 -0.16 14.08
CA SER A 132 -14.86 -0.58 14.84
C SER A 132 -14.64 -0.51 16.34
N GLY A 133 -13.69 0.33 16.77
CA GLY A 133 -13.43 0.63 18.18
C GLY A 133 -12.37 -0.25 18.84
N ALA A 134 -11.55 -0.96 18.04
CA ALA A 134 -10.36 -1.67 18.51
C ALA A 134 -10.58 -2.60 19.73
N GLY A 135 -11.73 -3.27 19.79
CA GLY A 135 -12.11 -4.15 20.89
C GLY A 135 -11.40 -5.50 20.91
N GLU A 136 -11.68 -6.34 21.90
CA GLU A 136 -11.14 -7.70 21.95
C GLU A 136 -11.89 -8.67 20.99
N PRO A 137 -11.19 -9.63 20.36
CA PRO A 137 -9.75 -9.87 20.45
C PRO A 137 -8.93 -8.90 19.59
N ARG A 138 -7.82 -8.39 20.13
CA ARG A 138 -6.83 -7.64 19.35
C ARG A 138 -6.16 -8.53 18.28
N PRO A 139 -5.98 -8.07 17.03
CA PRO A 139 -5.21 -8.75 16.01
C PRO A 139 -3.81 -9.15 16.48
N ASP A 140 -3.46 -10.41 16.26
CA ASP A 140 -2.11 -10.93 16.42
C ASP A 140 -1.45 -10.96 15.04
N VAL A 141 -0.71 -9.88 14.72
CA VAL A 141 -0.03 -9.72 13.42
C VAL A 141 1.01 -10.82 13.20
N PRO A 142 1.92 -11.12 14.15
CA PRO A 142 2.85 -12.25 14.00
C PRO A 142 2.16 -13.58 13.70
N ALA A 143 1.11 -13.93 14.45
CA ALA A 143 0.38 -15.17 14.21
C ALA A 143 -0.35 -15.18 12.85
N THR A 144 -0.82 -14.01 12.39
CA THR A 144 -1.42 -13.85 11.06
C THR A 144 -0.40 -14.12 9.97
N VAL A 145 0.81 -13.53 10.07
CA VAL A 145 1.92 -13.74 9.14
C VAL A 145 2.37 -15.20 9.14
N GLU A 146 2.56 -15.81 10.31
CA GLU A 146 2.88 -17.24 10.43
C GLU A 146 1.81 -18.12 9.77
N GLY A 147 0.54 -17.79 9.97
CA GLY A 147 -0.59 -18.49 9.35
C GLY A 147 -0.61 -18.39 7.84
N LEU A 148 -0.32 -17.20 7.28
CA LEU A 148 -0.21 -16.99 5.83
C LEU A 148 0.91 -17.84 5.22
N VAL A 149 2.09 -17.82 5.84
CA VAL A 149 3.25 -18.63 5.41
C VAL A 149 2.93 -20.12 5.48
N ALA A 150 2.29 -20.58 6.56
CA ALA A 150 1.89 -21.97 6.72
C ALA A 150 0.85 -22.41 5.68
N LEU A 151 -0.09 -21.52 5.34
CA LEU A 151 -1.10 -21.78 4.31
C LEU A 151 -0.44 -22.05 2.95
N VAL A 152 0.43 -21.15 2.50
CA VAL A 152 1.15 -21.26 1.22
C VAL A 152 1.95 -22.57 1.16
N LYS A 153 2.78 -22.83 2.18
CA LYS A 153 3.59 -24.06 2.27
C LYS A 153 2.74 -25.34 2.19
N SER A 154 1.54 -25.34 2.77
CA SER A 154 0.66 -26.50 2.76
C SER A 154 0.08 -26.84 1.37
N LEU A 155 0.15 -25.90 0.42
CA LEU A 155 -0.27 -26.10 -0.96
C LEU A 155 0.87 -26.68 -1.80
N ASP A 156 2.09 -26.17 -1.61
CA ASP A 156 3.30 -26.71 -2.26
C ASP A 156 3.51 -28.19 -1.91
N GLU A 157 3.26 -28.57 -0.66
CA GLU A 157 3.35 -29.97 -0.20
C GLU A 157 2.30 -30.89 -0.84
N LYS A 158 1.13 -30.36 -1.22
CA LYS A 158 0.04 -31.13 -1.84
C LYS A 158 0.23 -31.29 -3.34
N ASP A 159 0.87 -30.32 -3.99
CA ASP A 159 1.20 -30.39 -5.41
C ASP A 159 2.46 -31.25 -5.69
N GLY A 160 3.28 -31.53 -4.68
CA GLY A 160 4.45 -32.43 -4.74
C GLY A 160 4.15 -33.94 -4.85
N GLY A 161 2.95 -34.32 -5.31
CA GLY A 161 2.40 -35.68 -5.16
C GLY A 161 1.99 -36.40 -6.44
N SER A 162 2.73 -36.27 -7.54
CA SER A 162 2.70 -37.26 -8.61
C SER A 162 4.14 -37.64 -8.94
N PRO A 163 4.60 -38.88 -8.62
CA PRO A 163 5.92 -39.31 -9.03
C PRO A 163 5.95 -39.26 -10.55
N GLU A 164 6.81 -38.41 -11.12
CA GLU A 164 7.19 -38.56 -12.51
C GLU A 164 7.60 -40.03 -12.74
N PRO A 165 7.04 -40.72 -13.75
CA PRO A 165 7.49 -42.06 -14.06
C PRO A 165 8.95 -41.96 -14.48
N ASN A 166 9.84 -42.49 -13.64
CA ASN A 166 11.26 -42.63 -13.94
C ASN A 166 11.44 -43.10 -15.39
N PRO A 167 12.31 -42.47 -16.20
CA PRO A 167 12.60 -42.97 -17.53
C PRO A 167 13.15 -44.39 -17.39
N PRO A 168 12.74 -45.33 -18.27
CA PRO A 168 13.17 -46.71 -18.15
C PRO A 168 14.69 -46.77 -18.27
N THR A 169 15.33 -47.31 -17.23
CA THR A 169 16.77 -47.58 -17.20
C THR A 169 17.11 -48.47 -18.40
N GLU A 170 17.94 -47.95 -19.30
CA GLU A 170 18.50 -48.71 -20.42
C GLU A 170 19.22 -49.95 -19.90
N ARG A 171 18.71 -51.13 -20.26
CA ARG A 171 19.40 -52.39 -20.10
C ARG A 171 20.09 -52.66 -21.43
N GLY A 172 21.42 -52.50 -21.43
CA GLY A 172 22.27 -52.59 -22.60
C GLY A 172 22.12 -53.91 -23.38
N ILE A 173 22.23 -53.78 -24.69
CA ILE A 173 22.71 -54.83 -25.59
C ILE A 173 23.64 -54.15 -26.59
N GLU A 174 24.93 -54.43 -26.45
CA GLU A 174 25.99 -54.07 -27.38
C GLU A 174 25.81 -54.85 -28.69
N SER A 175 25.93 -54.17 -29.84
CA SER A 175 26.27 -54.75 -31.16
C SER A 175 26.58 -53.61 -32.16
N GLU A 176 27.85 -53.35 -32.45
CA GLU A 176 28.32 -52.56 -33.61
C GLU A 176 28.38 -53.46 -34.89
N PRO A 177 28.91 -53.01 -36.06
CA PRO A 177 28.31 -52.05 -37.01
C PRO A 177 28.41 -52.51 -38.50
N GLU A 178 27.46 -52.21 -39.39
CA GLU A 178 27.73 -52.37 -40.84
C GLU A 178 26.99 -51.38 -41.78
N SER A 179 27.80 -50.47 -42.33
CA SER A 179 27.88 -49.93 -43.70
C SER A 179 26.66 -49.35 -44.47
N ALA A 180 26.82 -48.05 -44.80
CA ALA A 180 26.98 -47.45 -46.14
C ALA A 180 25.77 -46.90 -46.95
N ALA A 181 25.94 -45.60 -47.30
CA ALA A 181 25.44 -44.82 -48.46
C ALA A 181 23.93 -44.52 -48.49
N ASP A 182 23.41 -43.31 -48.79
CA ASP A 182 23.80 -42.28 -49.77
C ASP A 182 22.98 -40.97 -49.54
N GLY A 183 23.40 -39.83 -50.12
CA GLY A 183 22.54 -38.67 -50.46
C GLY A 183 22.34 -37.61 -49.36
N ASP A 184 23.16 -36.56 -49.29
CA ASP A 184 23.08 -35.28 -50.02
C ASP A 184 22.18 -34.22 -49.37
N SER A 185 22.78 -33.04 -49.32
CA SER A 185 22.50 -31.79 -48.65
C SER A 185 21.10 -31.19 -48.87
N GLY A 186 20.42 -30.86 -47.76
CA GLY A 186 19.20 -30.05 -47.72
C GLY A 186 19.38 -28.86 -46.79
N LEU A 187 19.48 -27.69 -47.39
CA LEU A 187 19.71 -26.38 -46.79
C LEU A 187 18.65 -26.01 -45.73
N ALA A 188 19.10 -25.33 -44.67
CA ALA A 188 18.27 -24.74 -43.63
C ALA A 188 17.22 -23.76 -44.18
N THR A 189 15.97 -23.93 -43.76
CA THR A 189 14.95 -22.87 -43.76
C THR A 189 14.44 -22.72 -42.33
N ALA A 190 14.85 -21.63 -41.70
CA ALA A 190 14.27 -21.16 -40.45
C ALA A 190 12.82 -20.71 -40.74
N GLU A 191 11.85 -21.36 -40.11
CA GLU A 191 10.48 -20.88 -40.12
C GLU A 191 10.37 -19.66 -39.20
N SER A 192 9.94 -18.55 -39.80
CA SER A 192 9.69 -17.28 -39.13
C SER A 192 8.54 -17.48 -38.14
N PHE A 193 8.84 -17.39 -36.85
CA PHE A 193 7.83 -17.22 -35.80
C PHE A 193 7.07 -15.91 -36.07
N GLN A 194 5.76 -16.03 -36.30
CA GLN A 194 4.87 -14.89 -36.48
C GLN A 194 4.36 -14.49 -35.09
N GLU A 195 4.60 -13.23 -34.69
CA GLU A 195 4.04 -12.69 -33.44
C GLU A 195 2.51 -12.80 -33.44
N PRO A 196 1.89 -13.25 -32.34
CA PRO A 196 0.44 -13.31 -32.24
C PRO A 196 -0.12 -11.89 -32.18
N VAL A 197 -1.03 -11.59 -33.12
CA VAL A 197 -1.84 -10.37 -33.12
C VAL A 197 -2.77 -10.41 -31.88
N PRO A 198 -2.81 -9.36 -31.04
CA PRO A 198 -3.70 -9.36 -29.89
C PRO A 198 -5.17 -9.31 -30.34
N GLU A 199 -5.98 -10.24 -29.82
CA GLU A 199 -7.43 -10.22 -29.98
C GLU A 199 -8.04 -9.01 -29.23
N PRO A 200 -9.10 -8.37 -29.75
CA PRO A 200 -9.70 -7.21 -29.12
C PRO A 200 -10.39 -7.59 -27.80
N VAL A 201 -9.99 -6.92 -26.73
CA VAL A 201 -10.61 -6.98 -25.39
C VAL A 201 -12.07 -6.51 -25.48
N PRO A 202 -13.05 -7.19 -24.84
CA PRO A 202 -14.44 -6.74 -24.87
C PRO A 202 -14.59 -5.38 -24.19
N ALA A 203 -15.04 -4.38 -24.95
CA ALA A 203 -15.44 -3.09 -24.40
C ALA A 203 -16.69 -3.27 -23.52
N TRP A 204 -16.64 -2.75 -22.30
CA TRP A 204 -17.80 -2.64 -21.43
C TRP A 204 -18.82 -1.67 -22.06
N PRO A 205 -20.14 -1.91 -21.93
CA PRO A 205 -21.12 -0.99 -22.50
C PRO A 205 -21.02 0.37 -21.79
N GLU A 206 -20.58 1.39 -22.54
CA GLU A 206 -20.77 2.79 -22.15
C GLU A 206 -22.27 3.00 -21.97
N LYS A 207 -22.68 3.31 -20.74
CA LYS A 207 -24.05 3.73 -20.47
C LYS A 207 -24.25 5.06 -21.20
N GLU A 208 -25.22 5.09 -22.09
CA GLU A 208 -25.64 6.31 -22.78
C GLU A 208 -25.89 7.43 -21.75
N PRO A 209 -25.48 8.67 -22.04
CA PRO A 209 -25.80 9.78 -21.17
C PRO A 209 -27.33 9.91 -21.12
N VAL A 210 -27.89 9.75 -19.93
CA VAL A 210 -29.28 10.11 -19.67
C VAL A 210 -29.38 11.61 -19.89
N GLU A 211 -30.03 12.03 -20.97
CA GLU A 211 -30.37 13.43 -21.21
C GLU A 211 -31.19 13.93 -20.02
N LEU A 212 -30.57 14.78 -19.19
CA LEU A 212 -31.32 15.61 -18.25
C LEU A 212 -32.23 16.50 -19.10
N ALA A 213 -33.53 16.18 -19.07
CA ALA A 213 -34.56 17.06 -19.58
C ALA A 213 -34.42 18.42 -18.88
N ALA A 214 -33.98 19.42 -19.65
CA ALA A 214 -34.02 20.81 -19.26
C ALA A 214 -35.47 21.24 -19.08
N GLU A 215 -35.93 21.36 -17.84
CA GLU A 215 -37.11 22.16 -17.54
C GLU A 215 -36.79 23.62 -17.87
N SER A 216 -37.60 24.15 -18.77
CA SER A 216 -37.45 25.47 -19.38
C SER A 216 -37.74 26.58 -18.38
N GLU A 217 -36.89 27.60 -18.34
CA GLU A 217 -37.32 28.93 -17.89
C GLU A 217 -38.39 29.48 -18.85
N PRO A 218 -39.36 30.23 -18.32
CA PRO A 218 -39.82 31.40 -19.05
C PRO A 218 -39.79 32.67 -18.18
N ALA A 219 -39.21 33.72 -18.74
CA ALA A 219 -39.43 35.12 -18.38
C ALA A 219 -39.95 35.85 -19.65
N PRO A 220 -40.42 37.11 -19.60
CA PRO A 220 -41.06 37.90 -18.53
C PRO A 220 -42.39 38.56 -19.01
N GLU A 221 -43.24 39.12 -18.11
CA GLU A 221 -44.01 40.38 -18.30
C GLU A 221 -44.47 40.93 -16.92
N GLY A 222 -44.25 42.23 -16.63
CA GLY A 222 -44.60 42.94 -15.37
C GLY A 222 -45.99 43.60 -15.37
N PRO A 223 -46.27 44.70 -14.63
CA PRO A 223 -45.55 45.35 -13.53
C PRO A 223 -46.43 45.61 -12.25
N GLY A 224 -45.78 46.07 -11.16
CA GLY A 224 -46.39 46.63 -9.94
C GLY A 224 -45.91 45.89 -8.68
N GLU A 225 -45.46 46.47 -7.58
CA GLU A 225 -45.43 47.85 -7.08
C GLU A 225 -44.33 47.91 -5.99
N THR A 226 -43.53 48.97 -6.01
CA THR A 226 -42.78 49.61 -4.90
C THR A 226 -42.34 48.80 -3.66
N THR A 227 -41.02 48.73 -3.42
CA THR A 227 -40.38 49.28 -2.19
C THR A 227 -38.85 49.25 -2.37
N VAL A 228 -38.24 50.43 -2.48
CA VAL A 228 -36.79 50.63 -2.62
C VAL A 228 -36.18 50.89 -1.23
N MET A 229 -35.21 50.07 -0.85
CA MET A 229 -34.26 50.30 0.24
C MET A 229 -33.46 51.58 0.02
N ARG A 230 -33.34 52.41 1.07
CA ARG A 230 -32.31 53.46 1.17
C ARG A 230 -31.23 53.05 2.18
N PRO A 231 -29.96 53.45 1.94
CA PRO A 231 -28.81 53.04 2.74
C PRO A 231 -28.70 53.85 4.03
N ILE A 232 -28.09 53.26 5.06
CA ILE A 232 -27.77 53.92 6.32
C ILE A 232 -26.26 54.18 6.35
N SER A 233 -25.86 55.44 6.24
CA SER A 233 -24.54 55.93 6.61
C SER A 233 -24.68 56.83 7.84
N GLU A 234 -23.93 56.47 8.90
CA GLU A 234 -23.37 57.29 9.99
C GLU A 234 -24.31 57.92 11.05
N PRO A 235 -23.79 58.33 12.24
CA PRO A 235 -22.81 57.69 13.12
C PRO A 235 -23.33 57.61 14.59
N MET A 236 -22.70 56.78 15.43
CA MET A 236 -23.04 56.62 16.86
C MET A 236 -22.56 57.81 17.72
N PRO A 237 -23.33 58.24 18.75
CA PRO A 237 -22.88 59.26 19.68
C PRO A 237 -21.91 58.71 20.74
N SER A 238 -20.91 59.54 21.04
CA SER A 238 -19.94 59.41 22.13
C SER A 238 -20.55 59.77 23.48
N ASP A 239 -20.01 59.12 24.52
CA ASP A 239 -19.94 59.52 25.93
C ASP A 239 -21.03 58.99 26.88
N ALA A 240 -20.70 57.87 27.54
CA ALA A 240 -21.05 57.59 28.93
C ALA A 240 -20.23 56.38 29.44
N ALA A 241 -19.10 56.65 30.10
CA ALA A 241 -18.36 55.66 30.88
C ALA A 241 -19.22 55.08 32.02
N PRO A 242 -19.10 53.77 32.31
CA PRO A 242 -18.69 53.44 33.68
C PRO A 242 -17.74 52.24 33.78
N LYS A 243 -16.74 52.43 34.65
CA LYS A 243 -15.98 51.46 35.47
C LYS A 243 -15.31 50.26 34.79
N ALA A 244 -13.98 50.37 34.73
CA ALA A 244 -13.03 49.29 34.55
C ALA A 244 -13.30 48.09 35.47
N GLU A 245 -13.50 46.92 34.87
CA GLU A 245 -13.12 45.64 35.48
C GLU A 245 -11.58 45.52 35.46
N PRO A 246 -10.97 44.91 36.49
CA PRO A 246 -9.52 44.82 36.59
C PRO A 246 -8.95 43.94 35.48
N GLU A 247 -7.88 44.40 34.82
CA GLU A 247 -7.08 43.60 33.90
C GLU A 247 -6.57 42.32 34.60
N PRO A 248 -6.56 41.16 33.90
CA PRO A 248 -5.90 39.97 34.42
C PRO A 248 -4.39 40.25 34.52
N GLN A 249 -3.84 40.09 35.72
CA GLN A 249 -2.41 40.22 35.99
C GLN A 249 -1.62 39.14 35.20
N PRO A 250 -0.37 39.43 34.79
CA PRO A 250 0.47 38.44 34.15
C PRO A 250 0.75 37.30 35.15
N VAL A 251 0.48 36.06 34.72
CA VAL A 251 0.85 34.86 35.46
C VAL A 251 2.38 34.82 35.50
N VAL A 252 2.93 34.89 36.71
CA VAL A 252 4.35 34.67 36.97
C VAL A 252 4.55 33.15 36.95
N GLU A 253 5.41 32.68 36.05
CA GLU A 253 5.85 31.28 36.06
C GLU A 253 6.56 30.98 37.38
N GLU A 254 5.99 30.08 38.18
CA GLU A 254 6.74 29.37 39.22
C GLU A 254 7.58 28.30 38.51
N GLY A 255 8.86 28.59 38.34
CA GLY A 255 9.85 27.62 37.87
C GLY A 255 9.97 26.44 38.85
N PRO A 256 10.38 25.25 38.36
CA PRO A 256 10.54 24.07 39.20
C PRO A 256 11.62 24.27 40.27
N GLU A 257 11.39 23.66 41.44
CA GLU A 257 12.28 23.68 42.62
C GLU A 257 13.71 23.20 42.30
N PRO A 258 14.74 23.70 43.02
CA PRO A 258 16.13 23.30 42.79
C PRO A 258 16.35 21.86 43.25
N ILE A 259 16.72 21.00 42.30
CA ILE A 259 17.24 19.66 42.57
C ILE A 259 18.69 19.83 43.00
N GLU A 260 19.01 19.38 44.21
CA GLU A 260 20.38 19.34 44.73
C GLU A 260 21.25 18.38 43.88
N ASP A 261 22.41 18.89 43.50
CA ASP A 261 23.54 18.24 42.87
C ASP A 261 23.99 16.99 43.65
N GLU A 262 24.35 15.90 42.96
CA GLU A 262 25.59 15.12 43.14
C GLU A 262 25.51 13.78 42.37
N GLY A 263 26.07 13.77 41.16
CA GLY A 263 26.40 12.56 40.41
C GLY A 263 27.07 12.93 39.08
N PRO A 264 28.31 12.48 38.79
CA PRO A 264 28.99 12.87 37.55
C PRO A 264 28.19 12.44 36.33
N LEU A 265 27.94 13.38 35.42
CA LEU A 265 27.38 13.13 34.10
C LEU A 265 28.20 12.03 33.39
N PRO A 266 27.57 11.06 32.70
CA PRO A 266 28.31 10.18 31.80
C PRO A 266 28.96 11.04 30.70
N GLU A 267 30.24 10.77 30.42
CA GLU A 267 30.98 11.43 29.35
C GLU A 267 30.24 11.28 28.02
N ALA A 268 30.25 12.37 27.23
CA ALA A 268 29.70 12.38 25.88
C ALA A 268 30.35 11.25 25.05
N PRO A 269 29.60 10.55 24.18
CA PRO A 269 30.21 9.61 23.25
C PRO A 269 31.20 10.36 22.37
N GLU A 270 32.40 9.80 22.22
CA GLU A 270 33.45 10.38 21.37
C GLU A 270 32.94 10.57 19.94
N PRO A 271 33.38 11.63 19.23
CA PRO A 271 33.03 11.82 17.84
C PRO A 271 33.47 10.59 17.02
N TYR A 272 32.56 10.10 16.19
CA TYR A 272 32.77 8.97 15.30
C TYR A 272 34.02 9.22 14.43
N GLU A 273 35.10 8.45 14.65
CA GLU A 273 36.23 8.44 13.74
C GLU A 273 35.82 7.74 12.44
N ASP A 274 35.97 8.45 11.33
CA ASP A 274 35.73 7.91 9.98
C ASP A 274 36.64 6.66 9.79
N PRO A 275 36.08 5.47 9.47
CA PRO A 275 36.92 4.29 9.28
C PRO A 275 37.92 4.56 8.15
N ALA A 276 39.20 4.32 8.45
CA ALA A 276 40.28 4.46 7.49
C ALA A 276 39.94 3.77 6.15
N PRO A 277 40.24 4.39 5.01
CA PRO A 277 39.93 3.80 3.71
C PRO A 277 40.59 2.43 3.60
N SER A 278 39.80 1.43 3.20
CA SER A 278 40.29 0.08 2.90
C SER A 278 41.49 0.16 1.96
N PRO A 279 42.57 -0.61 2.20
CA PRO A 279 43.69 -0.65 1.28
C PRO A 279 43.22 -1.19 -0.08
N GLU A 280 43.60 -0.49 -1.15
CA GLU A 280 43.40 -0.94 -2.53
C GLU A 280 44.01 -2.34 -2.74
N PRO A 281 43.43 -3.18 -3.62
CA PRO A 281 43.94 -4.52 -3.86
C PRO A 281 45.28 -4.43 -4.61
N GLY A 282 46.37 -4.51 -3.84
CA GLY A 282 47.74 -4.62 -4.34
C GLY A 282 48.09 -6.06 -4.71
N GLU A 283 48.45 -6.22 -5.99
CA GLU A 283 49.31 -7.21 -6.63
C GLU A 283 49.59 -8.55 -5.93
N VAL A 284 49.20 -9.61 -6.63
CA VAL A 284 49.57 -11.02 -6.42
C VAL A 284 51.09 -11.15 -6.35
N ALA A 285 51.62 -11.51 -5.17
CA ALA A 285 52.99 -11.96 -5.03
C ALA A 285 53.08 -13.45 -5.43
N GLU A 286 53.91 -13.76 -6.41
CA GLU A 286 54.31 -15.14 -6.78
C GLU A 286 54.95 -15.86 -5.58
N GLU A 287 54.47 -17.08 -5.29
CA GLU A 287 55.14 -18.02 -4.39
C GLU A 287 56.39 -18.60 -5.07
N PRO A 288 57.52 -18.80 -4.38
CA PRO A 288 58.64 -19.54 -4.92
C PRO A 288 58.45 -21.06 -4.74
N GLU A 289 58.66 -21.82 -5.81
CA GLU A 289 58.66 -23.29 -5.82
C GLU A 289 59.73 -23.87 -4.88
N PRO A 290 59.46 -25.01 -4.20
CA PRO A 290 60.45 -25.69 -3.37
C PRO A 290 61.38 -26.60 -4.20
N GLU A 291 62.64 -26.66 -3.77
CA GLU A 291 63.75 -27.47 -4.32
C GLU A 291 63.54 -29.00 -4.27
#